data_AF-A0A7C3C6I1-F1
#
_entry.id   AF-A0A7C3C6I1-F1
#
_cell.length_a   1.000
_cell.length_b   1.000
_cell.length_c   1.000
_cell.angle_alpha   90.00
_cell.angle_beta   90.00
_cell.angle_gamma   90.00
#
_symmetry.space_group_name_H-M   'P 1'
#
loop_
_entity.id
_entity.type
_entity.pdbx_description
1 polymer ?
#
loop_
_entity_poly.entity_id
_entity_poly.type
_entity_poly.pdbx_seq_one_letter_code
_entity_poly.pdbx_strand_id
1 'polypeptide(L)'
;MFFISAFQNEASQTIKFYKKKNTMKKQLLFLVVLISSIFAYQNLQAQDADPVLFSVENNPVHLSEFKYIYTKTNGGKADFSKKSLEEYLDLYVKFKLKVQRAKDMKLDTIPSLQQELEGYRQQLANSYLVDKQVTERLVKEAYERTKKDIDVSHIMVSIKPNATPKDTLAAFEKIKNIKANLDSGIEFAKVAKGGSDDKSAKSNGGHIGFITALLPNGFYDFETAAYNLKKGETTIVRSAAGYHILKVNGSRPARGQIEAAHILIRKNKKDNGAAAKVTIDSIYQVLQNGGDFEALARKYSQDNLSASKGGNIGFFGINKYERSFENAAFAIPKDGEYSKPVQTQVGWHIIKRLRKKPIESYEIAKRKLQPQIQKDSRYQIAKDAMLQRIKKEGKFRENKRAFTKFTGTLGDDFKTHKWKPSDQPARDVLFTLAGNVKYTVADFEAFAKKNSRDRLRMGRSKTAKQIADFLYGKFVSENLMKYEERQLDKKYPEFKALMREYEEGILLFEATKILVWDKASQDTVGLEKYFAAHKDNRKYMWNERAEVSFYSLKKQAAKRIKKVRKCAKKRSPEKTLAKVNKKEKILTHRTEIIEKGKNKVVVALPWKKGSISPTEINKRDQSLNFLK
;
A
#
# COMPACT_ATOMS: atom_id res chain seq x y z
N MET A 1 -12.79 -34.62 75.11
CA MET A 1 -12.68 -33.17 74.80
C MET A 1 -12.00 -32.86 73.46
N PHE A 2 -12.00 -33.79 72.49
CA PHE A 2 -11.30 -33.64 71.19
C PHE A 2 -12.23 -33.59 69.96
N PHE A 3 -13.56 -33.67 70.14
CA PHE A 3 -14.53 -33.59 69.05
C PHE A 3 -15.22 -32.23 68.90
N ILE A 4 -15.01 -31.29 69.83
CA ILE A 4 -15.64 -29.95 69.79
C ILE A 4 -14.71 -28.91 69.14
N SER A 5 -13.37 -29.10 69.19
CA SER A 5 -12.42 -28.15 68.59
C SER A 5 -12.31 -28.26 67.06
N ALA A 6 -12.53 -29.45 66.48
CA ALA A 6 -12.52 -29.65 65.03
C ALA A 6 -13.73 -28.98 64.34
N PHE A 7 -14.92 -29.10 64.94
CA PHE A 7 -16.14 -28.47 64.42
C PHE A 7 -16.14 -26.94 64.53
N GLN A 8 -15.57 -26.37 65.60
CA GLN A 8 -15.42 -24.91 65.71
C GLN A 8 -14.42 -24.34 64.69
N ASN A 9 -13.38 -25.08 64.34
CA ASN A 9 -12.37 -24.63 63.38
C ASN A 9 -12.90 -24.71 61.93
N GLU A 10 -13.64 -25.76 61.57
CA GLU A 10 -14.31 -25.86 60.27
C GLU A 10 -15.44 -24.84 60.10
N ALA A 11 -16.26 -24.60 61.14
CA ALA A 11 -17.28 -23.56 61.10
C ALA A 11 -16.67 -22.15 60.96
N SER A 12 -15.57 -21.87 61.66
CA SER A 12 -14.85 -20.59 61.57
C SER A 12 -14.20 -20.38 60.21
N GLN A 13 -13.61 -21.42 59.61
CA GLN A 13 -13.06 -21.36 58.24
C GLN A 13 -14.16 -21.22 57.19
N THR A 14 -15.30 -21.90 57.36
CA THR A 14 -16.44 -21.79 56.45
C THR A 14 -17.09 -20.41 56.53
N ILE A 15 -17.22 -19.81 57.71
CA ILE A 15 -17.73 -18.45 57.90
C ILE A 15 -16.74 -17.40 57.34
N LYS A 16 -15.42 -17.60 57.52
CA LYS A 16 -14.40 -16.74 56.88
C LYS A 16 -14.41 -16.86 55.36
N PHE A 17 -14.62 -18.06 54.82
CA PHE A 17 -14.72 -18.29 53.38
C PHE A 17 -16.00 -17.67 52.80
N TYR A 18 -17.13 -17.78 53.51
CA TYR A 18 -18.41 -17.18 53.10
C TYR A 18 -18.37 -15.65 53.18
N LYS A 19 -17.81 -15.07 54.26
CA LYS A 19 -17.57 -13.63 54.36
C LYS A 19 -16.64 -13.16 53.24
N LYS A 20 -15.51 -13.83 52.98
CA LYS A 20 -14.56 -13.47 51.91
C LYS A 20 -15.20 -13.56 50.51
N LYS A 21 -16.05 -14.55 50.26
CA LYS A 21 -16.80 -14.70 49.00
C LYS A 21 -17.89 -13.64 48.84
N ASN A 22 -18.54 -13.22 49.92
CA ASN A 22 -19.52 -12.13 49.89
C ASN A 22 -18.85 -10.75 49.77
N THR A 23 -17.69 -10.55 50.40
CA THR A 23 -16.87 -9.34 50.23
C THR A 23 -16.28 -9.27 48.84
N MET A 24 -15.82 -10.38 48.26
CA MET A 24 -15.40 -10.45 46.85
C MET A 24 -16.56 -10.25 45.87
N LYS A 25 -17.75 -10.80 46.14
CA LYS A 25 -18.94 -10.54 45.31
C LYS A 25 -19.37 -9.08 45.40
N LYS A 26 -19.33 -8.45 46.58
CA LYS A 26 -19.61 -7.02 46.75
C LYS A 26 -18.53 -6.15 46.10
N GLN A 27 -17.26 -6.51 46.20
CA GLN A 27 -16.16 -5.83 45.51
C GLN A 27 -16.22 -6.02 43.99
N LEU A 28 -16.62 -7.19 43.48
CA LEU A 28 -16.82 -7.45 42.06
C LEU A 28 -18.07 -6.75 41.54
N LEU A 29 -19.15 -6.69 42.31
CA LEU A 29 -20.36 -5.93 41.97
C LEU A 29 -20.07 -4.42 42.00
N PHE A 30 -19.30 -3.93 42.97
CA PHE A 30 -18.85 -2.54 43.04
C PHE A 30 -17.88 -2.22 41.91
N LEU A 31 -16.97 -3.12 41.53
CA LEU A 31 -16.07 -2.98 40.39
C LEU A 31 -16.84 -3.02 39.07
N VAL A 32 -17.88 -3.86 38.93
CA VAL A 32 -18.74 -3.91 37.74
C VAL A 32 -19.63 -2.66 37.66
N VAL A 33 -20.14 -2.14 38.78
CA VAL A 33 -20.89 -0.87 38.84
C VAL A 33 -19.95 0.32 38.61
N LEU A 34 -18.70 0.30 39.09
CA LEU A 34 -17.70 1.33 38.84
C LEU A 34 -17.20 1.28 37.39
N ILE A 35 -16.98 0.09 36.81
CA ILE A 35 -16.60 -0.07 35.41
C ILE A 35 -17.79 0.27 34.50
N SER A 36 -19.03 -0.07 34.85
CA SER A 36 -20.22 0.31 34.07
C SER A 36 -20.59 1.78 34.22
N SER A 37 -20.30 2.42 35.36
CA SER A 37 -20.41 3.87 35.51
C SER A 37 -19.25 4.61 34.84
N ILE A 38 -18.03 4.07 34.83
CA ILE A 38 -16.91 4.61 34.03
C ILE A 38 -17.17 4.41 32.53
N PHE A 39 -17.76 3.29 32.10
CA PHE A 39 -18.22 3.09 30.72
C PHE A 39 -19.45 3.93 30.39
N ALA A 40 -20.35 4.21 31.33
CA ALA A 40 -21.46 5.13 31.14
C ALA A 40 -20.96 6.58 31.06
N TYR A 41 -19.98 6.98 31.88
CA TYR A 41 -19.34 8.29 31.82
C TYR A 41 -18.46 8.46 30.56
N GLN A 42 -17.82 7.38 30.08
CA GLN A 42 -17.09 7.39 28.80
C GLN A 42 -18.03 7.38 27.58
N ASN A 43 -19.25 6.84 27.69
CA ASN A 43 -20.28 6.97 26.65
C ASN A 43 -21.08 8.28 26.75
N LEU A 44 -21.13 8.94 27.92
CA LEU A 44 -21.75 10.25 28.12
C LEU A 44 -20.84 11.43 27.73
N GLN A 45 -19.54 11.20 27.50
CA GLN A 45 -18.58 12.17 26.96
C GLN A 45 -18.24 11.92 25.48
N ALA A 46 -18.90 10.97 24.82
CA ALA A 46 -18.83 10.76 23.38
C ALA A 46 -20.11 11.26 22.68
N GLN A 47 -20.45 12.52 22.93
CA GLN A 47 -21.22 13.31 21.98
C GLN A 47 -20.26 14.29 21.31
N ASP A 48 -20.08 14.08 20.01
CA ASP A 48 -19.48 15.00 19.04
C ASP A 48 -20.13 16.41 19.15
N ALA A 49 -19.67 17.26 20.05
CA ALA A 49 -19.90 18.69 19.88
C ALA A 49 -18.81 19.20 18.92
N ASP A 50 -19.03 19.06 17.62
CA ASP A 50 -18.30 19.83 16.61
C ASP A 50 -19.00 21.20 16.48
N PRO A 51 -18.55 22.23 17.22
CA PRO A 51 -19.32 23.46 17.34
C PRO A 51 -19.38 24.20 16.00
N VAL A 52 -20.48 24.90 15.78
CA VAL A 52 -20.59 25.85 14.68
C VAL A 52 -19.65 27.03 14.99
N LEU A 53 -18.69 27.27 14.11
CA LEU A 53 -17.75 28.39 14.22
C LEU A 53 -18.38 29.69 13.69
N PHE A 54 -19.04 29.60 12.55
CA PHE A 54 -19.83 30.68 11.94
C PHE A 54 -20.84 30.09 10.95
N SER A 55 -21.76 30.92 10.42
CA SER A 55 -22.73 30.50 9.40
C SER A 55 -22.71 31.46 8.22
N VAL A 56 -23.03 30.94 7.03
CA VAL A 56 -23.24 31.73 5.80
C VAL A 56 -24.62 31.43 5.26
N GLU A 57 -25.52 32.42 5.24
CA GLU A 57 -26.92 32.25 4.78
C GLU A 57 -27.61 31.02 5.40
N ASN A 58 -27.49 30.86 6.73
CA ASN A 58 -27.99 29.71 7.52
C ASN A 58 -27.28 28.37 7.30
N ASN A 59 -26.21 28.32 6.52
CA ASN A 59 -25.37 27.12 6.39
C ASN A 59 -24.24 27.16 7.43
N PRO A 60 -24.23 26.25 8.43
CA PRO A 60 -23.21 26.25 9.46
C PRO A 60 -21.87 25.78 8.90
N VAL A 61 -20.80 26.46 9.32
CA VAL A 61 -19.42 26.04 9.16
C VAL A 61 -18.90 25.61 10.52
N HIS A 62 -18.57 24.32 10.64
CA HIS A 62 -18.12 23.75 11.89
C HIS A 62 -16.62 23.99 12.15
N LEU A 63 -16.21 23.95 13.42
CA LEU A 63 -14.82 24.11 13.82
C LEU A 63 -13.90 23.06 13.16
N SER A 64 -14.35 21.80 13.07
CA SER A 64 -13.57 20.73 12.43
C SER A 64 -13.27 21.02 10.96
N GLU A 65 -14.25 21.56 10.23
CA GLU A 65 -14.15 21.97 8.84
C GLU A 65 -13.13 23.08 8.66
N PHE A 66 -13.29 24.16 9.43
CA PHE A 66 -12.40 25.32 9.36
C PHE A 66 -10.96 24.95 9.72
N LYS A 67 -10.78 24.17 10.80
CA LYS A 67 -9.45 23.71 11.23
C LYS A 67 -8.79 22.85 10.16
N TYR A 68 -9.54 21.92 9.56
CA TYR A 68 -9.03 21.04 8.52
C TYR A 68 -8.53 21.84 7.31
N ILE A 69 -9.36 22.75 6.78
CA ILE A 69 -9.00 23.50 5.57
C ILE A 69 -7.89 24.53 5.84
N TYR A 70 -7.91 25.21 7.00
CA TYR A 70 -6.82 26.12 7.42
C TYR A 70 -5.47 25.39 7.50
N THR A 71 -5.45 24.22 8.14
CA THR A 71 -4.23 23.41 8.29
C THR A 71 -3.71 22.96 6.92
N LYS A 72 -4.62 22.52 6.04
CA LYS A 72 -4.27 22.08 4.68
C LYS A 72 -3.71 23.22 3.82
N THR A 73 -4.34 24.39 3.83
CA THR A 73 -3.89 25.54 3.03
C THR A 73 -2.54 26.06 3.50
N ASN A 74 -2.31 26.16 4.81
CA ASN A 74 -1.10 26.76 5.38
C ASN A 74 0.05 25.75 5.57
N GLY A 75 -0.23 24.45 5.56
CA GLY A 75 0.77 23.38 5.67
C GLY A 75 1.64 23.54 6.93
N GLY A 76 2.97 23.41 6.77
CA GLY A 76 3.92 23.57 7.87
C GLY A 76 4.06 25.01 8.42
N LYS A 77 3.32 25.99 7.88
CA LYS A 77 3.26 27.37 8.35
C LYS A 77 1.99 27.70 9.13
N ALA A 78 1.13 26.72 9.39
CA ALA A 78 -0.06 26.89 10.21
C ALA A 78 0.37 27.18 11.68
N ASP A 79 0.38 28.45 12.06
CA ASP A 79 0.79 28.89 13.41
C ASP A 79 -0.40 29.11 14.36
N PHE A 80 -1.63 29.12 13.83
CA PHE A 80 -2.86 29.35 14.58
C PHE A 80 -2.84 30.66 15.40
N SER A 81 -2.03 31.63 15.00
CA SER A 81 -2.04 32.97 15.58
C SER A 81 -3.38 33.65 15.28
N LYS A 82 -3.85 34.49 16.21
CA LYS A 82 -5.12 35.22 16.06
C LYS A 82 -5.19 35.93 14.71
N LYS A 83 -4.13 36.66 14.34
CA LYS A 83 -4.03 37.38 13.07
C LYS A 83 -4.15 36.43 11.87
N SER A 84 -3.43 35.32 11.85
CA SER A 84 -3.49 34.35 10.75
C SER A 84 -4.88 33.73 10.61
N LEU A 85 -5.53 33.40 11.75
CA LEU A 85 -6.88 32.85 11.76
C LEU A 85 -7.91 33.87 11.27
N GLU A 86 -7.82 35.13 11.70
CA GLU A 86 -8.73 36.21 11.26
C GLU A 86 -8.59 36.50 9.76
N GLU A 87 -7.36 36.61 9.25
CA GLU A 87 -7.11 36.81 7.82
C GLU A 87 -7.64 35.65 6.97
N TYR A 88 -7.42 34.41 7.42
CA TYR A 88 -7.93 33.24 6.72
C TYR A 88 -9.45 33.08 6.84
N LEU A 89 -10.03 33.45 7.99
CA LEU A 89 -11.47 33.41 8.21
C LEU A 89 -12.20 34.30 7.21
N ASP A 90 -11.73 35.52 6.96
CA ASP A 90 -12.31 36.42 5.94
C ASP A 90 -12.26 35.79 4.54
N LEU A 91 -11.12 35.22 4.15
CA LEU A 91 -10.99 34.52 2.87
C LEU A 91 -11.95 33.33 2.77
N TYR A 92 -12.11 32.58 3.85
CA TYR A 92 -12.96 31.40 3.88
C TYR A 92 -14.45 31.76 3.86
N VAL A 93 -14.87 32.80 4.58
CA VAL A 93 -16.23 33.35 4.48
C VAL A 93 -16.56 33.74 3.04
N LYS A 94 -15.66 34.47 2.36
CA LYS A 94 -15.82 34.84 0.94
C LYS A 94 -15.91 33.63 0.02
N PHE A 95 -15.13 32.58 0.29
CA PHE A 95 -15.24 31.31 -0.42
C PHE A 95 -16.63 30.67 -0.22
N LYS A 96 -17.09 30.55 1.02
CA LYS A 96 -18.40 29.94 1.34
C LYS A 96 -19.57 30.74 0.75
N LEU A 97 -19.49 32.08 0.69
CA LEU A 97 -20.48 32.92 0.01
C LEU A 97 -20.58 32.60 -1.50
N LYS A 98 -19.46 32.33 -2.18
CA LYS A 98 -19.46 31.94 -3.60
C LYS A 98 -20.05 30.55 -3.81
N VAL A 99 -19.73 29.60 -2.93
CA VAL A 99 -20.34 28.27 -2.93
C VAL A 99 -21.85 28.38 -2.71
N GLN A 100 -22.29 29.24 -1.78
CA GLN A 100 -23.71 29.47 -1.55
C GLN A 100 -24.37 30.03 -2.81
N ARG A 101 -23.76 31.01 -3.47
CA ARG A 101 -24.27 31.55 -4.73
C ARG A 101 -24.43 30.47 -5.81
N ALA A 102 -23.51 29.52 -5.88
CA ALA A 102 -23.59 28.37 -6.79
C ALA A 102 -24.81 27.47 -6.48
N LYS A 103 -25.10 27.24 -5.19
CA LYS A 103 -26.28 26.49 -4.73
C LYS A 103 -27.59 27.24 -5.01
N ASP A 104 -27.60 28.56 -4.84
CA ASP A 104 -28.77 29.39 -5.19
C ASP A 104 -29.08 29.33 -6.69
N MET A 105 -28.05 29.14 -7.52
CA MET A 105 -28.17 28.88 -8.96
C MET A 105 -28.53 27.42 -9.29
N LYS A 106 -28.73 26.58 -8.27
CA LYS A 106 -29.04 25.14 -8.36
C LYS A 106 -28.00 24.33 -9.15
N LEU A 107 -26.74 24.76 -9.15
CA LEU A 107 -25.68 24.06 -9.88
C LEU A 107 -25.44 22.65 -9.30
N ASP A 108 -25.64 22.47 -7.99
CA ASP A 108 -25.58 21.18 -7.29
C ASP A 108 -26.65 20.17 -7.73
N THR A 109 -27.67 20.62 -8.47
CA THR A 109 -28.74 19.76 -9.01
C THR A 109 -28.48 19.30 -10.46
N ILE A 110 -27.42 19.80 -11.10
CA ILE A 110 -27.11 19.50 -12.50
C ILE A 110 -26.60 18.05 -12.62
N PRO A 111 -27.23 17.18 -13.43
CA PRO A 111 -26.86 15.77 -13.53
C PRO A 111 -25.40 15.53 -13.92
N SER A 112 -24.81 16.35 -14.80
CA SER A 112 -23.40 16.19 -15.20
C SER A 112 -22.44 16.47 -14.04
N LEU A 113 -22.71 17.49 -13.21
CA LEU A 113 -21.88 17.81 -12.05
C LEU A 113 -22.03 16.76 -10.93
N GLN A 114 -23.24 16.24 -10.74
CA GLN A 114 -23.48 15.12 -9.83
C GLN A 114 -22.73 13.85 -10.27
N GLN A 115 -22.72 13.56 -11.57
CA GLN A 115 -21.97 12.43 -12.13
C GLN A 115 -20.45 12.61 -11.98
N GLU A 116 -19.94 13.83 -12.17
CA GLU A 116 -18.54 14.16 -11.95
C GLU A 116 -18.13 13.93 -10.47
N LEU A 117 -18.92 14.46 -9.53
CA LEU A 117 -18.70 14.28 -8.09
C LEU A 117 -18.75 12.80 -7.68
N GLU A 118 -19.70 12.03 -8.22
CA GLU A 118 -19.81 10.59 -7.98
C GLU A 118 -18.60 9.84 -8.56
N GLY A 119 -18.05 10.27 -9.70
CA GLY A 119 -16.82 9.72 -10.25
C GLY A 119 -15.63 9.89 -9.31
N TYR A 120 -15.46 11.09 -8.73
CA TYR A 120 -14.43 11.33 -7.72
C TYR A 120 -14.66 10.50 -6.45
N ARG A 121 -15.93 10.38 -6.01
CA ARG A 121 -16.31 9.55 -4.87
C ARG A 121 -15.88 8.10 -5.05
N GLN A 122 -16.17 7.50 -6.20
CA GLN A 122 -15.84 6.11 -6.50
C GLN A 122 -14.32 5.87 -6.56
N GLN A 123 -13.58 6.77 -7.20
CA GLN A 123 -12.12 6.69 -7.25
C GLN A 123 -11.51 6.77 -5.85
N LEU A 124 -11.99 7.70 -5.03
CA LEU A 124 -11.52 7.87 -3.66
C LEU A 124 -11.90 6.66 -2.81
N ALA A 125 -13.14 6.18 -2.92
CA ALA A 125 -13.65 5.05 -2.16
C ALA A 125 -12.79 3.79 -2.33
N ASN A 126 -12.30 3.51 -3.54
CA ASN A 126 -11.42 2.36 -3.77
C ASN A 126 -10.15 2.39 -2.91
N SER A 127 -9.55 3.58 -2.70
CA SER A 127 -8.37 3.75 -1.86
C SER A 127 -8.66 3.42 -0.38
N TYR A 128 -9.84 3.79 0.12
CA TYR A 128 -10.24 3.56 1.52
C TYR A 128 -10.77 2.14 1.77
N LEU A 129 -11.41 1.52 0.79
CA LEU A 129 -12.04 0.22 0.94
C LEU A 129 -11.07 -0.91 0.62
N VAL A 130 -10.39 -0.85 -0.51
CA VAL A 130 -9.55 -1.95 -0.99
C VAL A 130 -8.10 -1.72 -0.60
N ASP A 131 -7.53 -0.58 -0.98
CA ASP A 131 -6.09 -0.38 -0.77
C ASP A 131 -5.75 -0.34 0.72
N LYS A 132 -6.40 0.53 1.50
CA LYS A 132 -6.12 0.71 2.94
C LYS A 132 -6.45 -0.54 3.78
N GLN A 133 -7.62 -1.18 3.56
CA GLN A 133 -8.07 -2.28 4.42
C GLN A 133 -7.53 -3.65 4.02
N VAL A 134 -7.27 -3.85 2.73
CA VAL A 134 -6.82 -5.14 2.19
C VAL A 134 -5.34 -5.07 1.82
N THR A 135 -4.99 -4.26 0.82
CA THR A 135 -3.66 -4.30 0.21
C THR A 135 -2.57 -3.84 1.16
N GLU A 136 -2.68 -2.66 1.77
CA GLU A 136 -1.66 -2.10 2.65
C GLU A 136 -1.46 -2.96 3.89
N ARG A 137 -2.56 -3.45 4.48
CA ARG A 137 -2.52 -4.36 5.63
C ARG A 137 -1.74 -5.63 5.29
N LEU A 138 -2.04 -6.28 4.18
CA LEU A 138 -1.36 -7.51 3.75
C LEU A 138 0.10 -7.27 3.36
N VAL A 139 0.40 -6.14 2.72
CA VAL A 139 1.78 -5.78 2.36
C VAL A 139 2.61 -5.50 3.60
N LYS A 140 2.05 -4.79 4.58
CA LYS A 140 2.70 -4.54 5.87
C LYS A 140 2.92 -5.84 6.63
N GLU A 141 1.91 -6.69 6.71
CA GLU A 141 2.03 -8.01 7.33
C GLU A 141 3.13 -8.85 6.66
N ALA A 142 3.11 -8.96 5.33
CA ALA A 142 4.12 -9.67 4.55
C ALA A 142 5.52 -9.14 4.85
N TYR A 143 5.70 -7.81 4.84
CA TYR A 143 6.97 -7.18 5.14
C TYR A 143 7.47 -7.47 6.56
N GLU A 144 6.60 -7.41 7.56
CA GLU A 144 7.00 -7.74 8.93
C GLU A 144 7.37 -9.22 9.07
N ARG A 145 6.63 -10.12 8.40
CA ARG A 145 6.92 -11.54 8.39
C ARG A 145 8.27 -11.86 7.73
N THR A 146 8.69 -11.14 6.67
CA THR A 146 10.00 -11.41 6.03
C THR A 146 11.20 -11.12 6.93
N LYS A 147 11.02 -10.45 8.07
CA LYS A 147 12.09 -10.17 9.04
C LYS A 147 12.35 -11.33 10.01
N LYS A 148 11.55 -12.39 9.98
CA LYS A 148 11.62 -13.50 10.94
C LYS A 148 11.51 -14.85 10.24
N ASP A 149 12.42 -15.77 10.53
CA ASP A 149 12.28 -17.17 10.10
C ASP A 149 11.60 -17.99 11.20
N ILE A 150 10.69 -18.88 10.83
CA ILE A 150 9.95 -19.74 11.76
C ILE A 150 10.33 -21.20 11.54
N ASP A 151 10.79 -21.89 12.57
CA ASP A 151 11.03 -23.34 12.52
C ASP A 151 9.72 -24.08 12.74
N VAL A 152 9.31 -24.90 11.76
CA VAL A 152 8.03 -25.60 11.78
C VAL A 152 8.17 -27.10 11.54
N SER A 153 7.22 -27.83 12.10
CA SER A 153 6.93 -29.21 11.71
C SER A 153 5.48 -29.31 11.22
N HIS A 154 5.19 -30.25 10.33
CA HIS A 154 3.84 -30.48 9.83
C HIS A 154 3.48 -31.96 9.65
N ILE A 155 2.18 -32.21 9.62
CA ILE A 155 1.56 -33.46 9.18
C ILE A 155 0.50 -33.09 8.16
N MET A 156 0.49 -33.72 6.99
CA MET A 156 -0.41 -33.34 5.90
C MET A 156 -1.43 -34.45 5.60
N VAL A 157 -2.68 -34.09 5.34
CA VAL A 157 -3.65 -34.94 4.63
C VAL A 157 -3.95 -34.29 3.29
N SER A 158 -3.61 -34.99 2.22
CA SER A 158 -3.65 -34.44 0.86
C SER A 158 -5.07 -34.32 0.32
N ILE A 159 -5.33 -33.28 -0.49
CA ILE A 159 -6.60 -33.10 -1.21
C ILE A 159 -6.29 -32.84 -2.68
N LYS A 160 -7.03 -33.51 -3.58
CA LYS A 160 -6.91 -33.27 -5.02
C LYS A 160 -7.45 -31.89 -5.39
N PRO A 161 -6.88 -31.18 -6.38
CA PRO A 161 -7.33 -29.83 -6.76
C PRO A 161 -8.82 -29.71 -7.13
N ASN A 162 -9.43 -30.79 -7.61
CA ASN A 162 -10.84 -30.89 -8.01
C ASN A 162 -11.69 -31.72 -7.03
N ALA A 163 -11.25 -31.87 -5.78
CA ALA A 163 -11.95 -32.65 -4.76
C ALA A 163 -13.38 -32.14 -4.54
N THR A 164 -14.31 -33.08 -4.35
CA THR A 164 -15.70 -32.75 -4.04
C THR A 164 -15.83 -32.26 -2.59
N PRO A 165 -16.96 -31.63 -2.20
CA PRO A 165 -17.22 -31.31 -0.80
C PRO A 165 -17.15 -32.54 0.12
N LYS A 166 -17.60 -33.70 -0.37
CA LYS A 166 -17.52 -34.98 0.36
C LYS A 166 -16.06 -35.39 0.62
N ASP A 167 -15.21 -35.32 -0.39
CA ASP A 167 -13.78 -35.66 -0.26
C ASP A 167 -13.05 -34.71 0.70
N THR A 168 -13.40 -33.41 0.62
CA THR A 168 -12.84 -32.39 1.49
C THR A 168 -13.24 -32.60 2.96
N LEU A 169 -14.48 -33.02 3.21
CA LEU A 169 -14.94 -33.35 4.56
C LEU A 169 -14.25 -34.61 5.10
N ALA A 170 -14.11 -35.66 4.28
CA ALA A 170 -13.42 -36.88 4.67
C ALA A 170 -11.95 -36.62 5.04
N ALA A 171 -11.25 -35.79 4.26
CA ALA A 171 -9.89 -35.36 4.57
C ALA A 171 -9.82 -34.55 5.88
N PHE A 172 -10.82 -33.71 6.16
CA PHE A 172 -10.90 -32.94 7.40
C PHE A 172 -11.10 -33.83 8.64
N GLU A 173 -12.00 -34.82 8.56
CA GLU A 173 -12.18 -35.76 9.67
C GLU A 173 -10.94 -36.65 9.88
N LYS A 174 -10.27 -37.07 8.80
CA LYS A 174 -8.98 -37.79 8.89
C LYS A 174 -7.92 -36.96 9.65
N ILE A 175 -7.73 -35.69 9.29
CA ILE A 175 -6.72 -34.86 9.97
C ILE A 175 -7.12 -34.55 11.42
N LYS A 176 -8.41 -34.45 11.73
CA LYS A 176 -8.89 -34.30 13.12
C LYS A 176 -8.56 -35.51 13.98
N ASN A 177 -8.74 -36.72 13.46
CA ASN A 177 -8.36 -37.95 14.16
C ASN A 177 -6.85 -38.01 14.40
N ILE A 178 -6.04 -37.60 13.42
CA ILE A 178 -4.58 -37.50 13.58
C ILE A 178 -4.22 -36.46 14.65
N LYS A 179 -4.93 -35.32 14.69
CA LYS A 179 -4.73 -34.28 15.71
C LYS A 179 -5.10 -34.77 17.11
N ALA A 180 -6.15 -35.57 17.26
CA ALA A 180 -6.55 -36.17 18.53
C ALA A 180 -5.43 -37.06 19.14
N ASN A 181 -4.66 -37.77 18.30
CA ASN A 181 -3.49 -38.53 18.76
C ASN A 181 -2.37 -37.63 19.31
N LEU A 182 -2.20 -36.42 18.76
CA LEU A 182 -1.24 -35.45 19.31
C LEU A 182 -1.76 -34.89 20.65
N ASP A 183 -3.06 -34.65 20.73
CA ASP A 183 -3.70 -34.10 21.93
C ASP A 183 -3.75 -35.09 23.09
N SER A 184 -3.70 -36.40 22.82
CA SER A 184 -3.50 -37.45 23.82
C SER A 184 -2.04 -37.62 24.27
N GLY A 185 -1.11 -36.79 23.75
CA GLY A 185 0.28 -36.76 24.17
C GLY A 185 1.25 -37.60 23.33
N ILE A 186 0.82 -38.18 22.21
CA ILE A 186 1.74 -38.92 21.32
C ILE A 186 2.72 -37.93 20.69
N GLU A 187 3.99 -38.32 20.67
CA GLU A 187 5.07 -37.52 20.10
C GLU A 187 4.80 -37.17 18.62
N PHE A 188 4.95 -35.89 18.27
CA PHE A 188 4.67 -35.37 16.93
C PHE A 188 5.35 -36.16 15.81
N ALA A 189 6.63 -36.53 16.00
CA ALA A 189 7.39 -37.27 15.01
C ALA A 189 6.81 -38.66 14.73
N LYS A 190 6.29 -39.36 15.76
CA LYS A 190 5.65 -40.68 15.60
C LYS A 190 4.35 -40.56 14.83
N VAL A 191 3.52 -39.57 15.17
CA VAL A 191 2.26 -39.31 14.46
C VAL A 191 2.53 -38.90 13.01
N ALA A 192 3.55 -38.08 12.76
CA ALA A 192 3.93 -37.67 11.41
C ALA A 192 4.36 -38.87 10.54
N LYS A 193 5.18 -39.77 11.09
CA LYS A 193 5.66 -40.99 10.40
C LYS A 193 4.51 -41.92 9.99
N GLY A 194 3.52 -42.10 10.86
CA GLY A 194 2.38 -42.99 10.61
C GLY A 194 1.21 -42.35 9.86
N GLY A 195 0.98 -41.05 10.04
CA GLY A 195 -0.27 -40.38 9.66
C GLY A 195 -0.16 -39.34 8.55
N SER A 196 1.04 -38.86 8.20
CA SER A 196 1.20 -37.85 7.14
C SER A 196 1.08 -38.48 5.75
N ASP A 197 0.40 -37.83 4.82
CA ASP A 197 0.44 -38.16 3.39
C ASP A 197 1.71 -37.57 2.72
N ASP A 198 2.45 -36.67 3.40
CA ASP A 198 3.71 -36.12 2.89
C ASP A 198 4.89 -37.11 3.05
N LYS A 199 5.40 -37.53 1.88
CA LYS A 199 6.81 -37.83 1.56
C LYS A 199 7.83 -37.59 2.67
N SER A 200 8.22 -36.31 2.77
CA SER A 200 9.29 -35.87 3.65
C SER A 200 8.93 -36.04 5.12
N ALA A 201 7.71 -35.65 5.50
CA ALA A 201 7.22 -35.77 6.86
C ALA A 201 7.30 -37.20 7.38
N LYS A 202 7.01 -38.20 6.54
CA LYS A 202 7.15 -39.63 6.90
C LYS A 202 8.58 -40.04 7.22
N SER A 203 9.58 -39.37 6.65
CA SER A 203 10.99 -39.72 6.82
C SER A 203 11.66 -38.93 7.94
N ASN A 204 11.35 -37.63 8.04
CA ASN A 204 12.00 -36.70 8.97
C ASN A 204 11.15 -36.38 10.22
N GLY A 205 10.08 -37.11 10.49
CA GLY A 205 9.20 -36.87 11.63
C GLY A 205 8.40 -35.57 11.53
N GLY A 206 8.11 -35.13 10.30
CA GLY A 206 7.38 -33.90 10.02
C GLY A 206 8.22 -32.63 10.09
N HIS A 207 9.53 -32.71 10.36
CA HIS A 207 10.37 -31.51 10.52
C HIS A 207 10.68 -30.85 9.18
N ILE A 208 10.05 -29.71 8.89
CA ILE A 208 10.39 -28.89 7.71
C ILE A 208 11.66 -28.09 7.98
N GLY A 209 11.74 -27.49 9.17
CA GLY A 209 12.77 -26.52 9.52
C GLY A 209 12.29 -25.09 9.40
N PHE A 210 13.27 -24.17 9.30
CA PHE A 210 12.99 -22.75 9.18
C PHE A 210 12.34 -22.42 7.84
N ILE A 211 11.20 -21.75 7.86
CA ILE A 211 10.53 -21.14 6.71
C ILE A 211 10.58 -19.62 6.82
N THR A 212 10.50 -18.94 5.67
CA THR A 212 10.49 -17.49 5.57
C THR A 212 9.34 -17.05 4.68
N ALA A 213 8.73 -15.89 4.97
CA ALA A 213 7.68 -15.34 4.13
C ALA A 213 8.30 -14.79 2.82
N LEU A 214 7.61 -14.81 1.68
CA LEU A 214 6.23 -15.25 1.42
C LEU A 214 6.18 -16.73 1.02
N LEU A 215 5.27 -17.51 1.62
CA LEU A 215 5.01 -18.88 1.15
C LEU A 215 4.28 -18.88 -0.21
N PRO A 216 4.37 -19.98 -0.98
CA PRO A 216 3.70 -20.10 -2.28
C PRO A 216 2.19 -19.85 -2.21
N ASN A 217 1.62 -19.45 -3.35
CA ASN A 217 0.19 -19.19 -3.47
C ASN A 217 -0.65 -20.36 -2.94
N GLY A 218 -1.67 -20.06 -2.13
CA GLY A 218 -2.53 -21.05 -1.48
C GLY A 218 -2.01 -21.58 -0.14
N PHE A 219 -0.91 -21.07 0.40
CA PHE A 219 -0.39 -21.41 1.74
C PHE A 219 -0.57 -20.28 2.78
N TYR A 220 -1.42 -19.29 2.51
CA TYR A 220 -1.56 -18.13 3.40
C TYR A 220 -2.06 -18.49 4.82
N ASP A 221 -3.00 -19.43 4.97
CA ASP A 221 -3.47 -19.85 6.29
C ASP A 221 -2.39 -20.63 7.05
N PHE A 222 -1.60 -21.44 6.34
CA PHE A 222 -0.44 -22.12 6.89
C PHE A 222 0.64 -21.12 7.34
N GLU A 223 0.96 -20.14 6.50
CA GLU A 223 1.87 -19.04 6.84
C GLU A 223 1.35 -18.30 8.08
N THR A 224 0.07 -17.91 8.08
CA THR A 224 -0.54 -17.17 9.19
C THR A 224 -0.47 -17.94 10.50
N ALA A 225 -0.74 -19.26 10.50
CA ALA A 225 -0.56 -20.07 11.69
C ALA A 225 0.92 -20.15 12.11
N ALA A 226 1.87 -20.27 11.18
CA ALA A 226 3.29 -20.33 11.52
C ALA A 226 3.78 -19.06 12.25
N TYR A 227 3.30 -17.88 11.84
CA TYR A 227 3.71 -16.62 12.46
C TYR A 227 2.92 -16.25 13.73
N ASN A 228 1.76 -16.87 13.98
CA ASN A 228 0.89 -16.53 15.11
C ASN A 228 0.88 -17.55 16.25
N LEU A 229 1.17 -18.83 15.97
CA LEU A 229 1.22 -19.87 17.00
C LEU A 229 2.41 -19.67 17.93
N LYS A 230 2.23 -20.00 19.22
CA LYS A 230 3.33 -20.06 20.17
C LYS A 230 4.15 -21.33 19.95
N LYS A 231 5.40 -21.31 20.44
CA LYS A 231 6.28 -22.48 20.43
C LYS A 231 5.61 -23.68 21.11
N GLY A 232 5.58 -24.81 20.41
CA GLY A 232 5.00 -26.07 20.88
C GLY A 232 3.52 -26.24 20.54
N GLU A 233 2.79 -25.16 20.27
CA GLU A 233 1.36 -25.23 19.92
C GLU A 233 1.16 -25.89 18.56
N THR A 234 0.01 -26.56 18.41
CA THR A 234 -0.39 -27.21 17.16
C THR A 234 -1.79 -26.79 16.75
N THR A 235 -2.00 -26.60 15.44
CA THR A 235 -3.33 -26.30 14.90
C THR A 235 -3.55 -26.92 13.53
N ILE A 236 -4.81 -27.17 13.18
CA ILE A 236 -5.20 -27.62 11.84
C ILE A 236 -5.37 -26.38 10.95
N VAL A 237 -4.71 -26.37 9.80
CA VAL A 237 -4.83 -25.32 8.79
C VAL A 237 -5.11 -25.92 7.42
N ARG A 238 -5.71 -25.11 6.54
CA ARG A 238 -5.94 -25.48 5.14
C ARG A 238 -4.89 -24.84 4.25
N SER A 239 -4.60 -25.49 3.13
CA SER A 239 -3.77 -24.95 2.05
C SER A 239 -4.26 -25.45 0.69
N ALA A 240 -3.62 -25.03 -0.39
CA ALA A 240 -3.82 -25.60 -1.71
C ALA A 240 -3.50 -27.11 -1.81
N ALA A 241 -2.64 -27.65 -0.94
CA ALA A 241 -2.25 -29.07 -0.96
C ALA A 241 -3.17 -29.99 -0.13
N GLY A 242 -4.04 -29.42 0.71
CA GLY A 242 -4.88 -30.16 1.64
C GLY A 242 -4.90 -29.55 3.04
N TYR A 243 -5.17 -30.39 4.04
CA TYR A 243 -5.12 -29.99 5.45
C TYR A 243 -3.77 -30.32 6.07
N HIS A 244 -3.31 -29.47 6.98
CA HIS A 244 -2.07 -29.65 7.71
C HIS A 244 -2.32 -29.52 9.20
N ILE A 245 -1.68 -30.35 10.01
CA ILE A 245 -1.40 -29.99 11.40
C ILE A 245 -0.04 -29.32 11.41
N LEU A 246 0.00 -28.06 11.80
CA LEU A 246 1.23 -27.29 11.93
C LEU A 246 1.68 -27.26 13.39
N LYS A 247 2.99 -27.37 13.64
CA LYS A 247 3.65 -27.12 14.92
C LYS A 247 4.76 -26.09 14.76
N VAL A 248 4.80 -25.09 15.63
CA VAL A 248 5.94 -24.14 15.69
C VAL A 248 6.98 -24.66 16.68
N ASN A 249 8.19 -24.92 16.20
CA ASN A 249 9.31 -25.40 17.02
C ASN A 249 10.12 -24.23 17.60
N GLY A 250 10.13 -23.10 16.91
CA GLY A 250 10.87 -21.92 17.34
C GLY A 250 10.91 -20.84 16.27
N SER A 251 11.70 -19.80 16.51
CA SER A 251 11.88 -18.73 15.55
C SER A 251 13.21 -18.02 15.74
N ARG A 252 13.65 -17.30 14.71
CA ARG A 252 14.86 -16.47 14.74
C ARG A 252 14.69 -15.24 13.83
N PRO A 253 15.52 -14.19 13.97
CA PRO A 253 15.62 -13.16 12.94
C PRO A 253 15.91 -13.77 11.58
N ALA A 254 15.25 -13.28 10.53
CA ALA A 254 15.44 -13.81 9.18
C ALA A 254 16.89 -13.66 8.75
N ARG A 255 17.46 -14.73 8.20
CA ARG A 255 18.84 -14.70 7.70
C ARG A 255 19.03 -13.77 6.49
N GLY A 256 17.94 -13.44 5.81
CA GLY A 256 17.94 -12.64 4.59
C GLY A 256 18.54 -13.42 3.42
N GLN A 257 19.21 -12.70 2.51
CA GLN A 257 19.87 -13.30 1.34
C GLN A 257 21.36 -12.99 1.36
N ILE A 258 22.18 -13.97 0.96
CA ILE A 258 23.60 -13.78 0.70
C ILE A 258 23.91 -14.19 -0.73
N GLU A 259 24.82 -13.45 -1.36
CA GLU A 259 25.50 -13.84 -2.58
C GLU A 259 26.75 -14.61 -2.18
N ALA A 260 26.95 -15.80 -2.75
CA ALA A 260 28.11 -16.64 -2.40
C ALA A 260 28.75 -17.25 -3.64
N ALA A 261 29.98 -17.71 -3.45
CA ALA A 261 30.67 -18.62 -4.35
C ALA A 261 31.02 -19.91 -3.61
N HIS A 262 31.21 -21.02 -4.32
CA HIS A 262 31.67 -22.26 -3.73
C HIS A 262 32.66 -23.04 -4.60
N ILE A 263 33.44 -23.90 -3.95
CA ILE A 263 34.23 -24.96 -4.59
C ILE A 263 33.61 -26.28 -4.13
N LEU A 264 33.12 -27.10 -5.07
CA LEU A 264 32.54 -28.41 -4.79
C LEU A 264 33.51 -29.52 -5.22
N ILE A 265 33.80 -30.47 -4.34
CA ILE A 265 34.36 -31.77 -4.72
C ILE A 265 33.32 -32.84 -4.40
N ARG A 266 32.80 -33.50 -5.44
CA ARG A 266 31.73 -34.49 -5.33
C ARG A 266 32.20 -35.71 -4.58
N LYS A 267 31.33 -36.23 -3.72
CA LYS A 267 31.56 -37.47 -3.01
C LYS A 267 31.38 -38.66 -3.95
N ASN A 268 32.33 -39.59 -3.94
CA ASN A 268 32.13 -40.90 -4.53
C ASN A 268 31.35 -41.79 -3.53
N LYS A 269 30.38 -42.57 -4.03
CA LYS A 269 29.60 -43.48 -3.19
C LYS A 269 30.48 -44.61 -2.63
N LYS A 270 31.52 -45.04 -3.36
CA LYS A 270 32.37 -46.19 -3.01
C LYS A 270 33.24 -45.94 -1.78
N ASP A 271 33.76 -44.73 -1.61
CA ASP A 271 34.67 -44.35 -0.52
C ASP A 271 34.00 -43.45 0.53
N ASN A 272 32.68 -43.32 0.46
CA ASN A 272 31.88 -42.43 1.28
C ASN A 272 32.36 -40.95 1.28
N GLY A 273 33.15 -40.53 0.29
CA GLY A 273 33.67 -39.17 0.14
C GLY A 273 35.00 -38.91 0.85
N ALA A 274 35.75 -39.95 1.23
CA ALA A 274 37.07 -39.80 1.84
C ALA A 274 38.08 -39.10 0.92
N ALA A 275 38.18 -39.50 -0.35
CA ALA A 275 39.07 -38.85 -1.31
C ALA A 275 38.65 -37.40 -1.59
N ALA A 276 37.33 -37.15 -1.65
CA ALA A 276 36.80 -35.79 -1.81
C ALA A 276 37.19 -34.88 -0.63
N LYS A 277 37.24 -35.42 0.59
CA LYS A 277 37.70 -34.70 1.78
C LYS A 277 39.18 -34.34 1.69
N VAL A 278 40.03 -35.28 1.29
CA VAL A 278 41.48 -35.02 1.13
C VAL A 278 41.71 -33.90 0.09
N THR A 279 41.01 -33.97 -1.04
CA THR A 279 41.14 -32.96 -2.10
C THR A 279 40.68 -31.58 -1.63
N ILE A 280 39.50 -31.48 -1.00
CA ILE A 280 38.99 -30.19 -0.53
C ILE A 280 39.87 -29.62 0.60
N ASP A 281 40.44 -30.45 1.47
CA ASP A 281 41.33 -30.02 2.55
C ASP A 281 42.62 -29.43 1.98
N SER A 282 43.19 -30.03 0.92
CA SER A 282 44.33 -29.48 0.20
C SER A 282 44.02 -28.12 -0.45
N ILE A 283 42.84 -27.98 -1.06
CA ILE A 283 42.39 -26.68 -1.62
C ILE A 283 42.24 -25.64 -0.51
N TYR A 284 41.69 -26.04 0.64
CA TYR A 284 41.56 -25.17 1.81
C TYR A 284 42.92 -24.70 2.34
N GLN A 285 43.94 -25.58 2.39
CA GLN A 285 45.30 -25.18 2.76
C GLN A 285 45.89 -24.13 1.80
N VAL A 286 45.69 -24.30 0.49
CA VAL A 286 46.13 -23.30 -0.50
C VAL A 286 45.43 -21.95 -0.28
N LEU A 287 44.12 -21.96 0.05
CA LEU A 287 43.40 -20.74 0.41
C LEU A 287 43.96 -20.09 1.68
N GLN A 288 44.24 -20.87 2.72
CA GLN A 288 44.83 -20.37 3.97
C GLN A 288 46.21 -19.72 3.75
N ASN A 289 46.94 -20.14 2.72
CA ASN A 289 48.22 -19.58 2.30
C ASN A 289 48.09 -18.41 1.29
N GLY A 290 46.90 -17.82 1.13
CA GLY A 290 46.67 -16.65 0.28
C GLY A 290 46.32 -16.94 -1.18
N GLY A 291 45.96 -18.19 -1.52
CA GLY A 291 45.53 -18.54 -2.87
C GLY A 291 44.24 -17.84 -3.30
N ASP A 292 44.10 -17.58 -4.61
CA ASP A 292 42.90 -16.97 -5.17
C ASP A 292 41.72 -17.95 -5.25
N PHE A 293 40.62 -17.60 -4.59
CA PHE A 293 39.43 -18.46 -4.52
C PHE A 293 38.82 -18.72 -5.89
N GLU A 294 38.73 -17.72 -6.75
CA GLU A 294 38.06 -17.87 -8.05
C GLU A 294 38.87 -18.75 -9.01
N ALA A 295 40.20 -18.61 -9.00
CA ALA A 295 41.11 -19.46 -9.75
C ALA A 295 41.01 -20.92 -9.30
N LEU A 296 41.00 -21.16 -7.98
CA LEU A 296 40.83 -22.49 -7.42
C LEU A 296 39.44 -23.07 -7.76
N ALA A 297 38.39 -22.25 -7.73
CA ALA A 297 37.06 -22.67 -8.15
C ALA A 297 37.03 -23.06 -9.64
N ARG A 298 37.61 -22.25 -10.53
CA ARG A 298 37.68 -22.54 -11.97
C ARG A 298 38.47 -23.82 -12.26
N LYS A 299 39.53 -24.06 -11.50
CA LYS A 299 40.44 -25.19 -11.71
C LYS A 299 39.93 -26.50 -11.12
N TYR A 300 39.34 -26.46 -9.93
CA TYR A 300 39.08 -27.66 -9.12
C TYR A 300 37.60 -27.92 -8.82
N SER A 301 36.71 -26.92 -8.92
CA SER A 301 35.30 -27.15 -8.59
C SER A 301 34.65 -28.07 -9.61
N GLN A 302 33.95 -29.07 -9.11
CA GLN A 302 33.16 -30.06 -9.86
C GLN A 302 31.67 -29.67 -9.95
N ASP A 303 31.35 -28.40 -9.69
CA ASP A 303 30.08 -27.80 -10.06
C ASP A 303 30.18 -27.08 -11.41
N ASN A 304 29.71 -27.75 -12.46
CA ASN A 304 29.79 -27.25 -13.84
C ASN A 304 29.03 -25.93 -14.07
N LEU A 305 28.07 -25.57 -13.21
CA LEU A 305 27.27 -24.36 -13.37
C LEU A 305 27.96 -23.09 -12.83
N SER A 306 28.86 -23.26 -11.86
CA SER A 306 29.51 -22.16 -11.13
C SER A 306 31.02 -22.11 -11.30
N ALA A 307 31.70 -23.23 -11.58
CA ALA A 307 33.16 -23.31 -11.67
C ALA A 307 33.77 -22.24 -12.58
N SER A 308 33.29 -22.14 -13.83
CA SER A 308 33.77 -21.14 -14.80
C SER A 308 33.55 -19.69 -14.36
N LYS A 309 32.58 -19.45 -13.48
CA LYS A 309 32.24 -18.15 -12.88
C LYS A 309 32.95 -17.91 -11.54
N GLY A 310 34.08 -18.57 -11.30
CA GLY A 310 34.81 -18.46 -10.03
C GLY A 310 34.04 -19.06 -8.85
N GLY A 311 33.14 -20.02 -9.12
CA GLY A 311 32.29 -20.65 -8.12
C GLY A 311 31.03 -19.86 -7.77
N ASN A 312 30.75 -18.71 -8.39
CA ASN A 312 29.60 -17.87 -8.05
C ASN A 312 28.26 -18.58 -8.30
N ILE A 313 27.44 -18.71 -7.24
CA ILE A 313 26.11 -19.32 -7.24
C ILE A 313 24.96 -18.31 -7.09
N GLY A 314 25.28 -17.01 -7.03
CA GLY A 314 24.32 -15.92 -6.92
C GLY A 314 23.72 -15.77 -5.53
N PHE A 315 22.64 -14.98 -5.43
CA PHE A 315 21.91 -14.76 -4.18
C PHE A 315 21.01 -15.94 -3.83
N PHE A 316 21.07 -16.37 -2.57
CA PHE A 316 20.13 -17.32 -2.00
C PHE A 316 19.73 -16.96 -0.57
N GLY A 317 18.51 -17.38 -0.21
CA GLY A 317 17.99 -17.35 1.16
C GLY A 317 18.01 -18.75 1.77
N ILE A 318 17.14 -19.01 2.73
CA ILE A 318 16.97 -20.34 3.31
C ILE A 318 16.12 -21.26 2.41
N ASN A 319 16.19 -22.57 2.65
CA ASN A 319 15.49 -23.63 1.91
C ASN A 319 15.79 -23.68 0.41
N LYS A 320 16.93 -23.12 -0.02
CA LYS A 320 17.41 -23.21 -1.40
C LYS A 320 18.46 -24.31 -1.56
N TYR A 321 19.28 -24.52 -0.53
CA TYR A 321 20.31 -25.55 -0.46
C TYR A 321 20.11 -26.45 0.77
N GLU A 322 20.88 -27.53 0.85
CA GLU A 322 20.89 -28.37 2.04
C GLU A 322 21.27 -27.56 3.29
N ARG A 323 20.65 -27.88 4.43
CA ARG A 323 20.80 -27.14 5.69
C ARG A 323 22.25 -27.00 6.15
N SER A 324 23.09 -28.03 5.95
CA SER A 324 24.52 -28.01 6.25
C SER A 324 25.25 -26.90 5.47
N PHE A 325 25.01 -26.83 4.17
CA PHE A 325 25.54 -25.78 3.28
C PHE A 325 25.06 -24.40 3.68
N GLU A 326 23.75 -24.21 3.87
CA GLU A 326 23.19 -22.92 4.25
C GLU A 326 23.72 -22.44 5.60
N ASN A 327 23.77 -23.32 6.60
CA ASN A 327 24.30 -22.98 7.91
C ASN A 327 25.75 -22.50 7.84
N ALA A 328 26.60 -23.18 7.07
CA ALA A 328 27.98 -22.77 6.88
C ALA A 328 28.07 -21.42 6.14
N ALA A 329 27.32 -21.24 5.06
CA ALA A 329 27.35 -20.01 4.27
C ALA A 329 26.90 -18.77 5.07
N PHE A 330 25.82 -18.90 5.84
CA PHE A 330 25.30 -17.80 6.67
C PHE A 330 26.10 -17.58 7.96
N ALA A 331 26.97 -18.52 8.36
CA ALA A 331 27.87 -18.37 9.50
C ALA A 331 29.14 -17.56 9.17
N ILE A 332 29.46 -17.36 7.88
CA ILE A 332 30.61 -16.54 7.46
C ILE A 332 30.33 -15.09 7.86
N PRO A 333 31.18 -14.43 8.69
CA PRO A 333 30.88 -13.12 9.24
C PRO A 333 31.23 -11.97 8.27
N LYS A 334 32.32 -12.13 7.49
CA LYS A 334 32.92 -11.23 6.48
C LYS A 334 32.39 -11.37 5.05
N ASP A 335 32.21 -10.27 4.31
CA ASP A 335 32.20 -10.36 2.83
C ASP A 335 33.65 -10.58 2.38
N GLY A 336 33.87 -11.51 1.46
CA GLY A 336 35.19 -11.97 1.03
C GLY A 336 35.75 -13.16 1.82
N GLU A 337 35.23 -13.46 3.00
CA GLU A 337 35.66 -14.62 3.80
C GLU A 337 35.02 -15.93 3.33
N TYR A 338 35.64 -17.06 3.70
CA TYR A 338 35.19 -18.40 3.32
C TYR A 338 35.13 -19.37 4.50
N SER A 339 34.29 -20.40 4.37
CA SER A 339 34.10 -21.44 5.37
C SER A 339 35.27 -22.43 5.40
N LYS A 340 35.36 -23.20 6.49
CA LYS A 340 36.06 -24.50 6.46
C LYS A 340 35.38 -25.46 5.48
N PRO A 341 36.01 -26.58 5.09
CA PRO A 341 35.34 -27.63 4.31
C PRO A 341 34.08 -28.14 5.01
N VAL A 342 32.97 -28.18 4.28
CA VAL A 342 31.63 -28.53 4.77
C VAL A 342 31.11 -29.70 3.95
N GLN A 343 30.70 -30.77 4.62
CA GLN A 343 30.11 -31.94 3.98
C GLN A 343 28.61 -31.76 3.77
N THR A 344 28.14 -32.12 2.57
CA THR A 344 26.73 -32.23 2.19
C THR A 344 26.46 -33.63 1.59
N GLN A 345 25.22 -33.90 1.21
CA GLN A 345 24.88 -35.12 0.46
C GLN A 345 25.59 -35.22 -0.90
N VAL A 346 25.92 -34.08 -1.52
CA VAL A 346 26.55 -34.03 -2.86
C VAL A 346 28.06 -34.21 -2.78
N GLY A 347 28.69 -33.72 -1.72
CA GLY A 347 30.14 -33.75 -1.58
C GLY A 347 30.65 -32.80 -0.52
N TRP A 348 31.88 -32.34 -0.71
CA TRP A 348 32.51 -31.36 0.16
C TRP A 348 32.58 -29.99 -0.49
N HIS A 349 32.35 -28.95 0.31
CA HIS A 349 32.30 -27.58 -0.16
C HIS A 349 33.20 -26.66 0.66
N ILE A 350 33.86 -25.72 0.00
CA ILE A 350 34.33 -24.48 0.63
C ILE A 350 33.45 -23.37 0.09
N ILE A 351 32.85 -22.56 0.96
CA ILE A 351 31.87 -21.54 0.60
C ILE A 351 32.45 -20.18 0.92
N LYS A 352 32.41 -19.25 -0.03
CA LYS A 352 32.84 -17.85 0.15
C LYS A 352 31.63 -16.93 0.14
N ARG A 353 31.48 -16.08 1.14
CA ARG A 353 30.44 -15.04 1.12
C ARG A 353 30.93 -13.89 0.27
N LEU A 354 30.22 -13.57 -0.81
CA LEU A 354 30.55 -12.45 -1.67
C LEU A 354 29.89 -11.17 -1.15
N ARG A 355 28.61 -11.25 -0.79
CA ARG A 355 27.85 -10.10 -0.30
C ARG A 355 26.67 -10.53 0.56
N LYS A 356 26.35 -9.77 1.60
CA LYS A 356 25.06 -9.89 2.32
C LYS A 356 24.08 -8.82 1.87
N LYS A 357 22.85 -9.23 1.51
CA LYS A 357 21.81 -8.28 1.12
C LYS A 357 21.22 -7.61 2.38
N PRO A 358 21.18 -6.27 2.45
CA PRO A 358 20.52 -5.59 3.57
C PRO A 358 19.00 -5.80 3.52
N ILE A 359 18.36 -5.73 4.68
CA ILE A 359 16.89 -5.70 4.76
C ILE A 359 16.43 -4.38 4.13
N GLU A 360 15.59 -4.47 3.10
CA GLU A 360 15.06 -3.30 2.41
C GLU A 360 14.10 -2.52 3.34
N SER A 361 14.04 -1.20 3.17
CA SER A 361 13.05 -0.38 3.87
C SER A 361 11.63 -0.77 3.42
N TYR A 362 10.63 -0.51 4.28
CA TYR A 362 9.23 -0.79 3.94
C TYR A 362 8.82 -0.13 2.62
N GLU A 363 9.24 1.11 2.35
CA GLU A 363 8.89 1.84 1.12
C GLU A 363 9.42 1.16 -0.15
N ILE A 364 10.62 0.58 -0.09
CA ILE A 364 11.20 -0.16 -1.23
C ILE A 364 10.51 -1.51 -1.36
N ALA A 365 10.30 -2.22 -0.24
CA ALA A 365 9.64 -3.52 -0.22
C ALA A 365 8.18 -3.45 -0.69
N LYS A 366 7.44 -2.40 -0.29
CA LYS A 366 6.03 -2.15 -0.64
C LYS A 366 5.83 -2.21 -2.16
N ARG A 367 6.69 -1.56 -2.94
CA ARG A 367 6.62 -1.53 -4.41
C ARG A 367 6.75 -2.91 -5.06
N LYS A 368 7.50 -3.83 -4.42
CA LYS A 368 7.68 -5.21 -4.90
C LYS A 368 6.59 -6.14 -4.39
N LEU A 369 6.21 -6.00 -3.12
CA LEU A 369 5.24 -6.85 -2.45
C LEU A 369 3.81 -6.60 -2.95
N GLN A 370 3.42 -5.34 -3.16
CA GLN A 370 2.06 -4.98 -3.57
C GLN A 370 1.54 -5.76 -4.79
N PRO A 371 2.24 -5.81 -5.95
CA PRO A 371 1.77 -6.59 -7.09
C PRO A 371 1.82 -8.11 -6.86
N GLN A 372 2.69 -8.60 -5.98
CA GLN A 372 2.73 -10.03 -5.61
C GLN A 372 1.51 -10.40 -4.76
N ILE A 373 1.22 -9.58 -3.74
CA ILE A 373 0.08 -9.75 -2.83
C ILE A 373 -1.24 -9.67 -3.59
N GLN A 374 -1.40 -8.71 -4.50
CA GLN A 374 -2.63 -8.56 -5.31
C GLN A 374 -2.93 -9.78 -6.21
N LYS A 375 -1.91 -10.56 -6.58
CA LYS A 375 -2.04 -11.79 -7.37
C LYS A 375 -2.15 -13.06 -6.52
N ASP A 376 -1.84 -12.97 -5.23
CA ASP A 376 -1.87 -14.09 -4.30
C ASP A 376 -3.29 -14.32 -3.75
N SER A 377 -3.63 -15.58 -3.51
CA SER A 377 -4.87 -16.04 -2.89
C SER A 377 -5.24 -15.27 -1.61
N ARG A 378 -4.25 -14.82 -0.83
CA ARG A 378 -4.45 -14.05 0.41
C ARG A 378 -5.20 -12.74 0.17
N TYR A 379 -5.07 -12.14 -1.00
CA TYR A 379 -5.82 -10.93 -1.35
C TYR A 379 -7.31 -11.24 -1.45
N GLN A 380 -7.69 -12.34 -2.10
CA GLN A 380 -9.09 -12.77 -2.18
C GLN A 380 -9.63 -13.17 -0.80
N ILE A 381 -8.85 -13.90 0.01
CA ILE A 381 -9.23 -14.26 1.39
C ILE A 381 -9.52 -13.00 2.22
N ALA A 382 -8.64 -12.00 2.16
CA ALA A 382 -8.82 -10.75 2.89
C ALA A 382 -10.00 -9.92 2.36
N LYS A 383 -10.24 -9.92 1.05
CA LYS A 383 -11.42 -9.30 0.44
C LYS A 383 -12.72 -9.98 0.90
N ASP A 384 -12.74 -11.31 0.96
CA ASP A 384 -13.91 -12.06 1.44
C ASP A 384 -14.17 -11.77 2.93
N ALA A 385 -13.11 -11.73 3.75
CA ALA A 385 -13.22 -11.35 5.16
C ALA A 385 -13.77 -9.92 5.34
N MET A 386 -13.33 -8.97 4.50
CA MET A 386 -13.88 -7.62 4.46
C MET A 386 -15.37 -7.63 4.09
N LEU A 387 -15.79 -8.39 3.07
CA LEU A 387 -17.20 -8.52 2.70
C LEU A 387 -18.04 -9.14 3.82
N GLN A 388 -17.51 -10.12 4.57
CA GLN A 388 -18.21 -10.67 5.75
C GLN A 388 -18.39 -9.62 6.85
N ARG A 389 -17.37 -8.80 7.10
CA ARG A 389 -17.47 -7.66 8.03
C ARG A 389 -18.57 -6.69 7.57
N ILE A 390 -18.58 -6.32 6.29
CA ILE A 390 -19.60 -5.44 5.72
C ILE A 390 -20.99 -6.06 5.84
N LYS A 391 -21.16 -7.37 5.60
CA LYS A 391 -22.44 -8.07 5.82
C LYS A 391 -22.92 -7.93 7.27
N LYS A 392 -22.02 -8.12 8.24
CA LYS A 392 -22.34 -8.00 9.68
C LYS A 392 -22.76 -6.57 10.04
N GLU A 393 -21.95 -5.58 9.65
CA GLU A 393 -22.22 -4.16 9.93
C GLU A 393 -23.47 -3.65 9.20
N GLY A 394 -23.66 -4.08 7.96
CA GLY A 394 -24.82 -3.77 7.14
C GLY A 394 -26.08 -4.58 7.47
N LYS A 395 -26.08 -5.38 8.54
CA LYS A 395 -27.21 -6.22 8.96
C LYS A 395 -27.81 -7.04 7.79
N PHE A 396 -26.94 -7.62 6.95
CA PHE A 396 -27.32 -8.34 5.75
C PHE A 396 -28.26 -9.51 6.07
N ARG A 397 -29.42 -9.56 5.41
CA ARG A 397 -30.37 -10.68 5.49
C ARG A 397 -30.70 -11.18 4.09
N GLU A 398 -30.49 -12.47 3.86
CA GLU A 398 -30.67 -13.12 2.57
C GLU A 398 -31.93 -14.00 2.56
N ASN A 399 -32.68 -13.91 1.46
CA ASN A 399 -33.84 -14.75 1.17
C ASN A 399 -33.46 -15.79 0.11
N LYS A 400 -32.87 -16.90 0.56
CA LYS A 400 -32.47 -18.01 -0.32
C LYS A 400 -33.64 -18.64 -1.07
N ARG A 401 -34.86 -18.59 -0.52
CA ARG A 401 -36.07 -19.14 -1.14
C ARG A 401 -36.42 -18.35 -2.40
N ALA A 402 -36.42 -17.02 -2.33
CA ALA A 402 -36.64 -16.15 -3.47
C ALA A 402 -35.62 -16.40 -4.59
N PHE A 403 -34.34 -16.51 -4.24
CA PHE A 403 -33.29 -16.79 -5.21
C PHE A 403 -33.46 -18.18 -5.85
N THR A 404 -33.75 -19.20 -5.04
CA THR A 404 -33.98 -20.57 -5.52
C THR A 404 -35.15 -20.63 -6.50
N LYS A 405 -36.28 -19.98 -6.15
CA LYS A 405 -37.45 -19.84 -7.02
C LYS A 405 -37.08 -19.22 -8.37
N PHE A 406 -36.34 -18.11 -8.36
CA PHE A 406 -35.84 -17.49 -9.60
C PHE A 406 -34.96 -18.46 -10.42
N THR A 407 -33.95 -19.10 -9.81
CA THR A 407 -33.07 -20.01 -10.54
C THR A 407 -33.79 -21.22 -11.13
N GLY A 408 -34.91 -21.66 -10.54
CA GLY A 408 -35.74 -22.73 -11.07
C GLY A 408 -36.49 -22.34 -12.36
N THR A 409 -36.61 -21.05 -12.67
CA THR A 409 -37.22 -20.55 -13.91
C THR A 409 -36.21 -20.39 -15.06
N LEU A 410 -34.91 -20.53 -14.79
CA LEU A 410 -33.88 -20.26 -15.77
C LEU A 410 -33.73 -21.42 -16.77
N GLY A 411 -33.98 -21.11 -18.03
CA GLY A 411 -33.74 -22.01 -19.16
C GLY A 411 -32.33 -21.88 -19.75
N ASP A 412 -32.11 -22.63 -20.83
CA ASP A 412 -30.86 -22.64 -21.58
C ASP A 412 -30.57 -21.32 -22.31
N ASP A 413 -31.62 -20.53 -22.58
CA ASP A 413 -31.51 -19.19 -23.12
C ASP A 413 -30.68 -18.26 -22.22
N PHE A 414 -30.70 -18.46 -20.88
CA PHE A 414 -29.84 -17.78 -19.90
C PHE A 414 -28.34 -18.00 -20.13
N LYS A 415 -27.94 -18.91 -21.01
CA LYS A 415 -26.54 -19.08 -21.43
C LYS A 415 -26.19 -18.27 -22.69
N THR A 416 -27.17 -17.59 -23.28
CA THR A 416 -27.07 -16.96 -24.61
C THR A 416 -27.45 -15.47 -24.59
N HIS A 417 -27.23 -14.78 -25.72
CA HIS A 417 -27.67 -13.40 -25.93
C HIS A 417 -29.19 -13.25 -26.02
N LYS A 418 -29.93 -14.36 -26.18
CA LYS A 418 -31.40 -14.35 -26.33
C LYS A 418 -32.12 -14.03 -25.03
N TRP A 419 -31.53 -14.37 -23.88
CA TRP A 419 -32.14 -14.10 -22.58
C TRP A 419 -32.30 -12.61 -22.31
N LYS A 420 -33.49 -12.24 -21.83
CA LYS A 420 -33.85 -10.89 -21.40
C LYS A 420 -34.40 -10.95 -19.97
N PRO A 421 -34.19 -9.89 -19.15
CA PRO A 421 -34.95 -9.69 -17.93
C PRO A 421 -36.45 -9.73 -18.22
N SER A 422 -37.22 -10.16 -17.23
CA SER A 422 -38.68 -10.08 -17.33
C SER A 422 -39.17 -8.64 -17.23
N ASP A 423 -40.29 -8.36 -17.89
CA ASP A 423 -40.96 -7.06 -17.87
C ASP A 423 -41.76 -6.80 -16.57
N GLN A 424 -41.79 -7.73 -15.62
CA GLN A 424 -42.52 -7.56 -14.36
C GLN A 424 -41.67 -6.86 -13.28
N PRO A 425 -42.08 -5.66 -12.80
CA PRO A 425 -41.27 -4.81 -11.92
C PRO A 425 -41.29 -5.22 -10.44
N ALA A 426 -42.33 -5.92 -9.97
CA ALA A 426 -42.49 -6.30 -8.56
C ALA A 426 -42.01 -7.74 -8.34
N ARG A 427 -40.83 -7.90 -7.72
CA ARG A 427 -40.28 -9.23 -7.48
C ARG A 427 -39.76 -9.42 -6.07
N ASP A 428 -39.75 -10.69 -5.70
CA ASP A 428 -39.28 -11.19 -4.41
C ASP A 428 -37.95 -10.53 -4.02
N VAL A 429 -37.87 -10.07 -2.78
CA VAL A 429 -36.63 -9.51 -2.22
C VAL A 429 -35.61 -10.63 -2.07
N LEU A 430 -34.45 -10.46 -2.69
CA LEU A 430 -33.31 -11.39 -2.62
C LEU A 430 -32.52 -11.17 -1.33
N PHE A 431 -32.21 -9.92 -0.99
CA PHE A 431 -31.57 -9.58 0.27
C PHE A 431 -31.84 -8.14 0.70
N THR A 432 -31.59 -7.87 1.97
CA THR A 432 -31.73 -6.54 2.59
C THR A 432 -30.46 -6.13 3.33
N LEU A 433 -30.27 -4.82 3.44
CA LEU A 433 -29.24 -4.17 4.26
C LEU A 433 -29.90 -3.18 5.24
N ALA A 434 -29.12 -2.68 6.19
CA ALA A 434 -29.55 -1.66 7.14
C ALA A 434 -30.13 -0.41 6.42
N GLY A 435 -31.07 0.27 7.07
CA GLY A 435 -31.82 1.38 6.47
C GLY A 435 -32.93 0.95 5.52
N ASN A 436 -33.39 -0.31 5.61
CA ASN A 436 -34.45 -0.89 4.78
C ASN A 436 -34.12 -0.87 3.27
N VAL A 437 -32.82 -0.93 2.93
CA VAL A 437 -32.36 -1.06 1.55
C VAL A 437 -32.65 -2.48 1.09
N LYS A 438 -33.42 -2.63 0.01
CA LYS A 438 -33.85 -3.93 -0.54
C LYS A 438 -33.30 -4.11 -1.94
N TYR A 439 -32.90 -5.34 -2.23
CA TYR A 439 -32.49 -5.77 -3.57
C TYR A 439 -33.38 -6.92 -4.01
N THR A 440 -33.96 -6.80 -5.19
CA THR A 440 -34.99 -7.69 -5.73
C THR A 440 -34.43 -8.57 -6.84
N VAL A 441 -35.23 -9.54 -7.30
CA VAL A 441 -34.92 -10.31 -8.51
C VAL A 441 -34.78 -9.39 -9.74
N ALA A 442 -35.60 -8.34 -9.87
CA ALA A 442 -35.52 -7.42 -11.00
C ALA A 442 -34.15 -6.71 -11.07
N ASP A 443 -33.64 -6.28 -9.91
CA ASP A 443 -32.30 -5.68 -9.80
C ASP A 443 -31.22 -6.68 -10.22
N PHE A 444 -31.36 -7.94 -9.81
CA PHE A 444 -30.43 -9.00 -10.19
C PHE A 444 -30.49 -9.34 -11.67
N GLU A 445 -31.66 -9.33 -12.31
CA GLU A 445 -31.79 -9.57 -13.73
C GLU A 445 -31.18 -8.43 -14.57
N ALA A 446 -31.42 -7.18 -14.17
CA ALA A 446 -30.76 -6.02 -14.77
C ALA A 446 -29.24 -6.14 -14.65
N PHE A 447 -28.75 -6.57 -13.49
CA PHE A 447 -27.34 -6.87 -13.26
C PHE A 447 -26.84 -8.01 -14.17
N ALA A 448 -27.58 -9.12 -14.29
CA ALA A 448 -27.22 -10.25 -15.14
C ALA A 448 -27.21 -9.89 -16.64
N LYS A 449 -28.10 -8.99 -17.08
CA LYS A 449 -28.12 -8.42 -18.44
C LYS A 449 -26.86 -7.60 -18.69
N LYS A 450 -26.49 -6.72 -17.75
CA LYS A 450 -25.25 -5.91 -17.82
C LYS A 450 -23.99 -6.78 -17.82
N ASN A 451 -24.03 -7.92 -17.12
CA ASN A 451 -22.91 -8.88 -17.03
C ASN A 451 -23.00 -10.03 -18.06
N SER A 452 -23.54 -9.75 -19.25
CA SER A 452 -23.69 -10.74 -20.32
C SER A 452 -22.38 -11.43 -20.69
N ARG A 453 -21.25 -10.73 -20.70
CA ARG A 453 -19.92 -11.32 -21.01
C ARG A 453 -19.57 -12.49 -20.10
N ASP A 454 -19.75 -12.35 -18.78
CA ASP A 454 -19.48 -13.43 -17.83
C ASP A 454 -20.46 -14.60 -18.03
N ARG A 455 -21.74 -14.26 -18.24
CA ARG A 455 -22.82 -15.23 -18.48
C ARG A 455 -22.54 -16.11 -19.71
N LEU A 456 -22.18 -15.50 -20.83
CA LEU A 456 -21.89 -16.16 -22.10
C LEU A 456 -20.59 -16.99 -22.05
N ARG A 457 -19.53 -16.44 -21.44
CA ARG A 457 -18.25 -17.13 -21.28
C ARG A 457 -18.42 -18.44 -20.51
N MET A 458 -19.24 -18.43 -19.46
CA MET A 458 -19.49 -19.60 -18.62
C MET A 458 -20.54 -20.55 -19.22
N GLY A 459 -21.41 -20.08 -20.10
CA GLY A 459 -22.45 -20.87 -20.78
C GLY A 459 -21.97 -22.14 -21.46
N ARG A 460 -20.68 -22.23 -21.82
CA ARG A 460 -20.04 -23.40 -22.43
C ARG A 460 -19.75 -24.56 -21.47
N SER A 461 -19.71 -24.30 -20.16
CA SER A 461 -19.19 -25.25 -19.16
C SER A 461 -20.00 -25.30 -17.85
N LYS A 462 -21.03 -24.47 -17.73
CA LYS A 462 -21.81 -24.30 -16.50
C LYS A 462 -23.30 -24.34 -16.83
N THR A 463 -24.11 -24.87 -15.91
CA THR A 463 -25.57 -24.81 -16.02
C THR A 463 -26.08 -23.39 -15.77
N ALA A 464 -27.30 -23.07 -16.21
CA ALA A 464 -27.92 -21.75 -15.97
C ALA A 464 -27.93 -21.39 -14.47
N LYS A 465 -28.25 -22.36 -13.61
CA LYS A 465 -28.18 -22.21 -12.15
C LYS A 465 -26.77 -21.87 -11.65
N GLN A 466 -25.74 -22.62 -12.08
CA GLN A 466 -24.36 -22.34 -11.65
C GLN A 466 -23.87 -20.95 -12.10
N ILE A 467 -24.32 -20.49 -13.27
CA ILE A 467 -24.03 -19.14 -13.76
C ILE A 467 -24.76 -18.10 -12.91
N ALA A 468 -26.02 -18.33 -12.58
CA ALA A 468 -26.80 -17.47 -11.71
C ALA A 468 -26.19 -17.39 -10.30
N ASP A 469 -25.78 -18.51 -9.70
CA ASP A 469 -25.11 -18.57 -8.39
C ASP A 469 -23.85 -17.69 -8.38
N PHE A 470 -23.01 -17.81 -9.42
CA PHE A 470 -21.80 -16.99 -9.58
C PHE A 470 -22.13 -15.50 -9.70
N LEU A 471 -23.08 -15.16 -10.59
CA LEU A 471 -23.48 -13.76 -10.80
C LEU A 471 -24.13 -13.18 -9.54
N TYR A 472 -24.89 -13.97 -8.78
CA TYR A 472 -25.53 -13.53 -7.56
C TYR A 472 -24.51 -13.25 -6.46
N GLY A 473 -23.46 -14.07 -6.32
CA GLY A 473 -22.33 -13.75 -5.45
C GLY A 473 -21.64 -12.44 -5.81
N LYS A 474 -21.45 -12.17 -7.11
CA LYS A 474 -20.92 -10.90 -7.61
C LYS A 474 -21.86 -9.73 -7.31
N PHE A 475 -23.16 -9.89 -7.56
CA PHE A 475 -24.20 -8.90 -7.29
C PHE A 475 -24.28 -8.52 -5.80
N VAL A 476 -24.26 -9.51 -4.91
CA VAL A 476 -24.20 -9.27 -3.45
C VAL A 476 -22.92 -8.51 -3.10
N SER A 477 -21.77 -8.94 -3.61
CA SER A 477 -20.48 -8.31 -3.30
C SER A 477 -20.42 -6.85 -3.76
N GLU A 478 -20.87 -6.55 -4.98
CA GLU A 478 -20.90 -5.18 -5.50
C GLU A 478 -21.82 -4.27 -4.68
N ASN A 479 -23.00 -4.76 -4.28
CA ASN A 479 -23.92 -3.97 -3.49
C ASN A 479 -23.48 -3.77 -2.03
N LEU A 480 -22.76 -4.74 -1.45
CA LEU A 480 -22.09 -4.55 -0.16
C LEU A 480 -21.00 -3.47 -0.25
N MET A 481 -20.20 -3.47 -1.32
CA MET A 481 -19.19 -2.42 -1.52
C MET A 481 -19.84 -1.03 -1.67
N LYS A 482 -20.90 -0.91 -2.46
CA LYS A 482 -21.68 0.35 -2.58
C LYS A 482 -22.33 0.79 -1.28
N TYR A 483 -22.74 -0.16 -0.43
CA TYR A 483 -23.25 0.15 0.89
C TYR A 483 -22.15 0.71 1.79
N GLU A 484 -20.99 0.06 1.82
CA GLU A 484 -19.83 0.48 2.62
C GLU A 484 -19.29 1.84 2.14
N GLU A 485 -19.25 2.09 0.83
CA GLU A 485 -18.92 3.38 0.22
C GLU A 485 -19.80 4.52 0.73
N ARG A 486 -21.11 4.27 0.88
CA ARG A 486 -22.05 5.25 1.46
C ARG A 486 -21.84 5.50 2.95
N GLN A 487 -21.07 4.65 3.64
CA GLN A 487 -20.70 4.87 5.04
C GLN A 487 -19.35 5.58 5.19
N LEU A 488 -18.59 5.80 4.10
CA LEU A 488 -17.24 6.36 4.20
C LEU A 488 -17.20 7.74 4.86
N ASP A 489 -18.16 8.61 4.56
CA ASP A 489 -18.24 9.95 5.17
C ASP A 489 -18.43 9.91 6.70
N LYS A 490 -19.03 8.83 7.21
CA LYS A 490 -19.24 8.62 8.65
C LYS A 490 -18.04 7.94 9.30
N LYS A 491 -17.38 7.04 8.57
CA LYS A 491 -16.26 6.22 9.07
C LYS A 491 -14.93 6.96 9.03
N TYR A 492 -14.78 7.89 8.09
CA TYR A 492 -13.53 8.57 7.80
C TYR A 492 -13.78 10.09 7.67
N PRO A 493 -13.57 10.87 8.74
CA PRO A 493 -13.72 12.33 8.69
C PRO A 493 -12.89 12.98 7.58
N GLU A 494 -11.73 12.42 7.26
CA GLU A 494 -10.87 12.86 6.16
C GLU A 494 -11.52 12.64 4.78
N PHE A 495 -12.27 11.54 4.61
CA PHE A 495 -13.01 11.27 3.38
C PHE A 495 -14.15 12.28 3.23
N LYS A 496 -14.92 12.51 4.31
CA LYS A 496 -16.00 13.52 4.34
C LYS A 496 -15.47 14.91 3.99
N ALA A 497 -14.34 15.30 4.58
CA ALA A 497 -13.75 16.60 4.34
C ALA A 497 -13.29 16.76 2.88
N LEU A 498 -12.65 15.73 2.32
CA LEU A 498 -12.20 15.75 0.92
C LEU A 498 -13.37 15.71 -0.07
N MET A 499 -14.45 14.98 0.22
CA MET A 499 -15.66 14.99 -0.61
C MET A 499 -16.33 16.37 -0.62
N ARG A 500 -16.40 17.04 0.54
CA ARG A 500 -16.85 18.44 0.61
C ARG A 500 -15.98 19.36 -0.23
N GLU A 501 -14.65 19.21 -0.18
CA GLU A 501 -13.75 20.01 -1.02
C GLU A 501 -14.01 19.82 -2.52
N TYR A 502 -14.24 18.58 -2.97
CA TYR A 502 -14.58 18.33 -4.38
C TYR A 502 -15.93 18.94 -4.76
N GLU A 503 -16.97 18.74 -3.94
CA GLU A 503 -18.29 19.32 -4.18
C GLU A 503 -18.22 20.85 -4.27
N GLU A 504 -17.64 21.50 -3.26
CA GLU A 504 -17.54 22.95 -3.21
C GLU A 504 -16.61 23.52 -4.30
N GLY A 505 -15.56 22.78 -4.66
CA GLY A 505 -14.66 23.13 -5.75
C GLY A 505 -15.35 23.11 -7.12
N ILE A 506 -16.13 22.06 -7.40
CA ILE A 506 -16.93 21.95 -8.64
C ILE A 506 -17.94 23.10 -8.71
N LEU A 507 -18.67 23.34 -7.62
CA LEU A 507 -19.67 24.41 -7.56
C LEU A 507 -19.05 25.79 -7.73
N LEU A 508 -17.93 26.06 -7.06
CA LEU A 508 -17.21 27.32 -7.18
C LEU A 508 -16.71 27.52 -8.61
N PHE A 509 -16.13 26.49 -9.22
CA PHE A 509 -15.63 26.56 -10.59
C PHE A 509 -16.76 26.89 -11.56
N GLU A 510 -17.87 26.16 -11.51
CA GLU A 510 -18.97 26.37 -12.45
C GLU A 510 -19.64 27.73 -12.26
N ALA A 511 -19.84 28.17 -11.01
CA ALA A 511 -20.38 29.50 -10.75
C ALA A 511 -19.43 30.62 -11.23
N THR A 512 -18.12 30.46 -11.04
CA THR A 512 -17.13 31.44 -11.50
C THR A 512 -17.05 31.48 -13.02
N LYS A 513 -17.12 30.33 -13.67
CA LYS A 513 -17.20 30.21 -15.12
C LYS A 513 -18.40 31.00 -15.65
N ILE A 514 -19.61 30.72 -15.15
CA ILE A 514 -20.84 31.38 -15.61
C ILE A 514 -20.83 32.89 -15.30
N LEU A 515 -20.44 33.29 -14.10
CA LEU A 515 -20.63 34.67 -13.63
C LEU A 515 -19.47 35.61 -13.94
N VAL A 516 -18.27 35.08 -14.18
CA VAL A 516 -17.05 35.88 -14.34
C VAL A 516 -16.42 35.64 -15.70
N TRP A 517 -16.02 34.39 -15.99
CA TRP A 517 -15.20 34.10 -17.17
C TRP A 517 -16.01 34.16 -18.46
N ASP A 518 -17.16 33.49 -18.50
CA ASP A 518 -18.03 33.45 -19.68
C ASP A 518 -18.61 34.84 -19.95
N LYS A 519 -19.06 35.57 -18.91
CA LYS A 519 -19.50 36.96 -19.06
C LYS A 519 -18.41 37.86 -19.64
N ALA A 520 -17.20 37.83 -19.09
CA ALA A 520 -16.12 38.66 -19.59
C ALA A 520 -15.75 38.31 -21.03
N SER A 521 -15.70 37.01 -21.39
CA SER A 521 -15.38 36.61 -22.75
C SER A 521 -16.46 36.92 -23.78
N GLN A 522 -17.72 37.07 -23.35
CA GLN A 522 -18.87 37.32 -24.23
C GLN A 522 -19.24 38.81 -24.32
N ASP A 523 -18.89 39.63 -23.33
CA ASP A 523 -19.21 41.07 -23.30
C ASP A 523 -18.11 41.93 -23.92
N THR A 524 -17.93 41.83 -25.24
CA THR A 524 -16.91 42.60 -25.97
C THR A 524 -17.12 44.11 -25.85
N VAL A 525 -18.36 44.58 -25.86
CA VAL A 525 -18.72 46.00 -25.74
C VAL A 525 -18.40 46.54 -24.35
N GLY A 526 -18.75 45.79 -23.30
CA GLY A 526 -18.42 46.16 -21.92
C GLY A 526 -16.92 46.18 -21.67
N LEU A 527 -16.17 45.22 -22.24
CA LEU A 527 -14.71 45.20 -22.17
C LEU A 527 -14.09 46.41 -22.87
N GLU A 528 -14.55 46.77 -24.07
CA GLU A 528 -14.05 47.94 -24.80
C GLU A 528 -14.32 49.23 -24.02
N LYS A 529 -15.54 49.38 -23.49
CA LYS A 529 -15.92 50.53 -22.65
C LYS A 529 -15.06 50.61 -21.37
N TYR A 530 -14.86 49.48 -20.70
CA TYR A 530 -14.02 49.42 -19.50
C TYR A 530 -12.57 49.80 -19.84
N PHE A 531 -12.01 49.24 -20.91
CA PHE A 531 -10.67 49.60 -21.38
C PHE A 531 -10.58 51.09 -21.71
N ALA A 532 -11.51 51.65 -22.49
CA ALA A 532 -11.52 53.06 -22.86
C ALA A 532 -11.58 54.00 -21.64
N ALA A 533 -12.36 53.63 -20.62
CA ALA A 533 -12.48 54.40 -19.38
C ALA A 533 -11.25 54.29 -18.45
N HIS A 534 -10.45 53.23 -18.59
CA HIS A 534 -9.32 52.94 -17.71
C HIS A 534 -7.95 52.98 -18.40
N LYS A 535 -7.89 53.22 -19.72
CA LYS A 535 -6.65 53.23 -20.51
C LYS A 535 -5.63 54.25 -19.99
N ASP A 536 -6.11 55.36 -19.43
CA ASP A 536 -5.27 56.43 -18.88
C ASP A 536 -4.99 56.24 -17.37
N ASN A 537 -5.60 55.24 -16.74
CA ASN A 537 -5.35 54.89 -15.36
C ASN A 537 -4.00 54.17 -15.23
N ARG A 538 -3.03 54.82 -14.56
CA ARG A 538 -1.69 54.26 -14.33
C ARG A 538 -1.68 52.93 -13.55
N LYS A 539 -2.79 52.54 -12.92
CA LYS A 539 -2.94 51.26 -12.20
C LYS A 539 -2.76 50.03 -13.09
N TYR A 540 -3.05 50.14 -14.40
CA TYR A 540 -2.95 49.04 -15.37
C TYR A 540 -1.88 49.29 -16.45
N MET A 541 -1.06 50.33 -16.26
CA MET A 541 0.06 50.65 -17.14
C MET A 541 1.36 50.13 -16.52
N TRP A 542 2.29 49.69 -17.36
CA TRP A 542 3.65 49.39 -16.93
C TRP A 542 4.30 50.66 -16.35
N ASN A 543 5.06 50.54 -15.26
CA ASN A 543 5.89 51.66 -14.80
C ASN A 543 7.01 51.96 -15.83
N GLU A 544 7.86 52.96 -15.55
CA GLU A 544 8.98 53.32 -16.42
C GLU A 544 9.80 52.07 -16.84
N ARG A 545 9.93 51.83 -18.16
CA ARG A 545 10.67 50.70 -18.72
C ARG A 545 11.90 51.17 -19.48
N ALA A 546 12.97 50.39 -19.41
CA ALA A 546 14.18 50.58 -20.19
C ALA A 546 14.37 49.40 -21.14
N GLU A 547 14.77 49.69 -22.38
CA GLU A 547 15.31 48.70 -23.29
C GLU A 547 16.77 48.45 -22.91
N VAL A 548 17.06 47.26 -22.38
CA VAL A 548 18.37 46.90 -21.84
C VAL A 548 19.07 45.93 -22.78
N SER A 549 20.29 46.28 -23.17
CA SER A 549 21.14 45.46 -24.03
C SER A 549 22.11 44.62 -23.20
N PHE A 550 21.95 43.31 -23.27
CA PHE A 550 22.80 42.32 -22.61
C PHE A 550 23.89 41.89 -23.57
N TYR A 551 25.16 42.13 -23.22
CA TYR A 551 26.31 41.67 -23.99
C TYR A 551 27.01 40.53 -23.27
N SER A 552 27.40 39.50 -24.02
CA SER A 552 28.21 38.39 -23.52
C SER A 552 29.42 38.16 -24.43
N LEU A 553 30.62 38.34 -23.87
CA LEU A 553 31.89 38.13 -24.57
C LEU A 553 32.48 36.78 -24.15
N LYS A 554 32.79 35.91 -25.13
CA LYS A 554 33.38 34.60 -24.86
C LYS A 554 34.72 34.71 -24.13
N LYS A 555 35.02 33.73 -23.26
CA LYS A 555 36.24 33.65 -22.44
C LYS A 555 37.53 33.88 -23.24
N GLN A 556 37.63 33.29 -24.44
CA GLN A 556 38.85 33.38 -25.28
C GLN A 556 39.17 34.84 -25.68
N ALA A 557 38.16 35.71 -25.72
CA ALA A 557 38.30 37.11 -26.08
C ALA A 557 38.37 38.07 -24.87
N ALA A 558 38.54 37.57 -23.64
CA ALA A 558 38.49 38.38 -22.41
C ALA A 558 39.38 39.63 -22.46
N LYS A 559 40.58 39.55 -23.05
CA LYS A 559 41.52 40.68 -23.22
C LYS A 559 40.90 41.87 -24.01
N ARG A 560 39.85 41.63 -24.79
CA ARG A 560 39.16 42.64 -25.61
C ARG A 560 38.02 43.36 -24.87
N ILE A 561 37.63 42.95 -23.66
CA ILE A 561 36.44 43.45 -22.96
C ILE A 561 36.41 44.96 -22.79
N LYS A 562 37.55 45.60 -22.44
CA LYS A 562 37.66 47.06 -22.32
C LYS A 562 37.34 47.77 -23.64
N LYS A 563 37.84 47.25 -24.77
CA LYS A 563 37.58 47.78 -26.11
C LYS A 563 36.13 47.54 -26.53
N VAL A 564 35.57 46.38 -26.23
CA VAL A 564 34.16 46.04 -26.50
C VAL A 564 33.22 46.97 -25.75
N ARG A 565 33.42 47.18 -24.44
CA ARG A 565 32.61 48.09 -23.62
C ARG A 565 32.68 49.54 -24.12
N LYS A 566 33.88 50.02 -24.48
CA LYS A 566 34.05 51.36 -25.07
C LYS A 566 33.30 51.51 -26.40
N CYS A 567 33.25 50.43 -27.19
CA CYS A 567 32.48 50.39 -28.43
C CYS A 567 30.97 50.42 -28.15
N ALA A 568 30.48 49.55 -27.25
CA ALA A 568 29.08 49.48 -26.84
C ALA A 568 28.57 50.82 -26.27
N LYS A 569 29.41 51.56 -25.52
CA LYS A 569 29.06 52.90 -25.00
C LYS A 569 28.72 53.90 -26.09
N LYS A 570 29.43 53.86 -27.22
CA LYS A 570 29.30 54.87 -28.28
C LYS A 570 28.37 54.45 -29.43
N ARG A 571 27.88 53.21 -29.46
CA ARG A 571 27.21 52.63 -30.62
C ARG A 571 25.96 51.84 -30.23
N SER A 572 25.09 51.60 -31.20
CA SER A 572 23.98 50.64 -31.04
C SER A 572 24.52 49.22 -30.91
N PRO A 573 23.71 48.27 -30.41
CA PRO A 573 24.10 46.87 -30.35
C PRO A 573 24.52 46.28 -31.70
N GLU A 574 23.80 46.57 -32.77
CA GLU A 574 24.07 46.07 -34.12
C GLU A 574 25.43 46.56 -34.61
N LYS A 575 25.70 47.87 -34.47
CA LYS A 575 26.99 48.48 -34.84
C LYS A 575 28.14 48.00 -33.96
N THR A 576 27.86 47.58 -32.73
CA THR A 576 28.87 47.02 -31.81
C THR A 576 29.21 45.59 -32.20
N LEU A 577 28.20 44.75 -32.45
CA LEU A 577 28.38 43.38 -32.94
C LEU A 577 29.15 43.36 -34.26
N ALA A 578 28.73 44.17 -35.24
CA ALA A 578 29.38 44.25 -36.56
C ALA A 578 30.87 44.64 -36.46
N LYS A 579 31.24 45.53 -35.52
CA LYS A 579 32.64 45.91 -35.31
C LYS A 579 33.45 44.87 -34.54
N VAL A 580 32.85 44.19 -33.57
CA VAL A 580 33.58 43.26 -32.70
C VAL A 580 33.73 41.88 -33.36
N ASN A 581 32.71 41.42 -34.07
CA ASN A 581 32.64 40.09 -34.68
C ASN A 581 33.15 40.01 -36.13
N LYS A 582 33.94 40.99 -36.59
CA LYS A 582 34.41 41.07 -37.99
C LYS A 582 35.09 39.80 -38.52
N LYS A 583 35.92 39.16 -37.69
CA LYS A 583 36.67 37.93 -38.07
C LYS A 583 36.07 36.67 -37.46
N GLU A 584 35.52 36.78 -36.24
CA GLU A 584 34.99 35.65 -35.47
C GLU A 584 33.81 36.10 -34.61
N LYS A 585 32.81 35.23 -34.43
CA LYS A 585 31.65 35.48 -33.56
C LYS A 585 32.01 35.25 -32.10
N ILE A 586 32.47 36.31 -31.43
CA ILE A 586 32.97 36.29 -30.05
C ILE A 586 32.11 37.08 -29.05
N LEU A 587 31.25 37.98 -29.54
CA LEU A 587 30.31 38.77 -28.75
C LEU A 587 28.89 38.42 -29.16
N THR A 588 28.02 38.13 -28.20
CA THR A 588 26.58 38.02 -28.42
C THR A 588 25.86 39.17 -27.75
N HIS A 589 24.66 39.47 -28.24
CA HIS A 589 23.77 40.48 -27.67
C HIS A 589 22.33 39.98 -27.68
N ARG A 590 21.57 40.39 -26.67
CA ARG A 590 20.11 40.31 -26.66
C ARG A 590 19.55 41.57 -26.01
N THR A 591 18.33 41.91 -26.38
CA THR A 591 17.59 43.04 -25.81
C THR A 591 16.43 42.50 -24.97
N GLU A 592 16.20 43.11 -23.80
CA GLU A 592 15.00 42.89 -22.99
C GLU A 592 14.40 44.23 -22.57
N ILE A 593 13.07 44.32 -22.52
CA ILE A 593 12.37 45.47 -21.94
C ILE A 593 12.17 45.20 -20.46
N ILE A 594 12.78 46.02 -19.61
CA ILE A 594 12.80 45.83 -18.16
C ILE A 594 12.10 47.01 -17.49
N GLU A 595 11.14 46.71 -16.61
CA GLU A 595 10.47 47.70 -15.76
C GLU A 595 11.36 48.06 -14.56
N LYS A 596 11.40 49.35 -14.22
CA LYS A 596 12.19 49.90 -13.10
C LYS A 596 11.86 49.16 -11.81
N GLY A 597 12.89 48.71 -11.09
CA GLY A 597 12.73 47.98 -9.82
C GLY A 597 12.52 46.47 -9.94
N LYS A 598 12.24 45.91 -11.13
CA LYS A 598 11.90 44.47 -11.28
C LYS A 598 13.10 43.55 -11.54
N ASN A 599 14.26 44.08 -11.93
CA ASN A 599 15.47 43.30 -12.19
C ASN A 599 16.63 43.73 -11.27
N LYS A 600 17.11 42.83 -10.41
CA LYS A 600 18.15 43.12 -9.41
C LYS A 600 19.46 43.67 -9.99
N VAL A 601 19.85 43.27 -11.20
CA VAL A 601 21.11 43.69 -11.83
C VAL A 601 20.95 45.08 -12.47
N VAL A 602 19.80 45.36 -13.08
CA VAL A 602 19.49 46.68 -13.65
C VAL A 602 19.22 47.72 -12.57
N VAL A 603 18.65 47.31 -11.43
CA VAL A 603 18.37 48.19 -10.28
C VAL A 603 19.64 48.82 -9.70
N ALA A 604 20.79 48.14 -9.81
CA ALA A 604 22.07 48.68 -9.37
C ALA A 604 22.69 49.70 -10.34
N LEU A 605 22.07 49.93 -11.50
CA LEU A 605 22.54 50.90 -12.49
C LEU A 605 21.78 52.22 -12.39
N PRO A 606 22.43 53.36 -12.68
CA PRO A 606 21.70 54.61 -12.88
C PRO A 606 20.67 54.43 -13.98
N TRP A 607 19.39 54.68 -13.67
CA TRP A 607 18.26 54.55 -14.59
C TRP A 607 18.28 55.70 -15.61
N LYS A 608 19.24 55.65 -16.54
CA LYS A 608 19.52 56.67 -17.55
C LYS A 608 20.02 55.99 -18.83
N LYS A 609 19.53 56.46 -19.98
CA LYS A 609 19.94 55.95 -21.29
C LYS A 609 21.47 55.99 -21.45
N GLY A 610 22.07 54.84 -21.75
CA GLY A 610 23.51 54.71 -21.99
C GLY A 610 24.36 54.41 -20.75
N SER A 611 23.75 54.21 -19.58
CA SER A 611 24.41 53.57 -18.42
C SER A 611 24.99 52.22 -18.81
N ILE A 612 26.09 51.80 -18.21
CA ILE A 612 26.70 50.49 -18.50
C ILE A 612 27.09 49.83 -17.18
N SER A 613 26.72 48.56 -17.03
CA SER A 613 27.05 47.80 -15.81
C SER A 613 28.52 47.47 -15.68
N PRO A 614 29.03 47.20 -14.46
CA PRO A 614 30.27 46.47 -14.30
C PRO A 614 30.27 45.18 -15.13
N THR A 615 31.46 44.68 -15.48
CA THR A 615 31.56 43.37 -16.12
C THR A 615 31.47 42.28 -15.08
N GLU A 616 30.58 41.33 -15.31
CA GLU A 616 30.43 40.13 -14.49
C GLU A 616 30.95 38.91 -15.24
N ILE A 617 31.59 37.98 -14.53
CA ILE A 617 32.07 36.73 -15.10
C ILE A 617 31.03 35.65 -14.83
N ASN A 618 30.52 35.01 -15.88
CA ASN A 618 29.60 33.88 -15.75
C ASN A 618 30.35 32.69 -15.15
N LYS A 619 29.89 32.19 -14.00
CA LYS A 619 30.55 31.10 -13.27
C LYS A 619 30.63 29.79 -14.07
N ARG A 620 29.69 29.54 -14.99
CA ARG A 620 29.58 28.27 -15.73
C ARG A 620 30.49 28.21 -16.96
N ASP A 621 30.47 29.25 -17.79
CA ASP A 621 31.20 29.27 -19.08
C ASP A 621 32.36 30.29 -19.12
N GLN A 622 32.55 31.04 -18.03
CA GLN A 622 33.59 32.06 -17.87
C GLN A 622 33.49 33.19 -18.93
N SER A 623 32.32 33.39 -19.54
CA SER A 623 32.03 34.55 -20.38
C SER A 623 31.98 35.84 -19.56
N LEU A 624 32.34 36.96 -20.19
CA LEU A 624 32.33 38.29 -19.60
C LEU A 624 31.09 39.04 -20.05
N ASN A 625 30.17 39.28 -19.12
CA ASN A 625 28.87 39.85 -19.38
C ASN A 625 28.79 41.30 -18.90
N PHE A 626 28.04 42.14 -19.61
CA PHE A 626 27.69 43.48 -19.14
C PHE A 626 26.41 43.97 -19.82
N LEU A 627 25.76 44.94 -19.19
CA LEU A 627 24.50 45.53 -19.63
C LEU A 627 24.71 46.97 -20.09
N LYS A 628 23.86 47.45 -20.99
CA LYS A 628 23.75 48.86 -21.39
C LYS A 628 22.29 49.30 -21.41
#